data_AF-A0A3B9K6V3-F1
#
_entry.id   AF-A0A3B9K6V3-F1
#
_cell.length_a   1.000
_cell.length_b   1.000
_cell.length_c   1.000
_cell.angle_alpha   90.00
_cell.angle_beta   90.00
_cell.angle_gamma   90.00
#
_symmetry.space_group_name_H-M   'P 1'
#
loop_
_entity.id
_entity.type
_entity.pdbx_description
1 polymer ?
#
loop_
_entity_poly.entity_id
_entity_poly.type
_entity_poly.pdbx_seq_one_letter_code
_entity_poly.pdbx_strand_id
1 'polypeptide(L)'
;MFKIGFDNDRYLKMQSERIRERIGQFGGKLYLEFGGKLFDDYHASRVLPGFRPDSKINMLVQIREDVEIVLVINANDIEKNKVRGDLGITYDMDVLRLIDAFRGYGLFVGSVVLTRYEGQESAVAYERKLQSLGVKVYRHYTIPGYPGNVPLIISDDGFGKNEYIQTSHSLVVVTAPGPGSGKMA
;
A
#
# COMPACT_ATOMS: atom_id res chain seq x y z
N MET A 1 -19.97 29.46 5.23
CA MET A 1 -18.73 29.26 4.47
C MET A 1 -17.62 29.05 5.48
N PHE A 2 -17.02 27.86 5.53
CA PHE A 2 -15.91 27.60 6.46
C PHE A 2 -14.71 28.46 6.06
N LYS A 3 -14.06 29.11 7.02
CA LYS A 3 -12.80 29.80 6.78
C LYS A 3 -11.73 28.75 6.47
N ILE A 4 -10.94 28.98 5.43
CA ILE A 4 -9.81 28.11 5.09
C ILE A 4 -8.77 28.23 6.22
N GLY A 5 -8.38 27.09 6.77
CA GLY A 5 -7.36 26.95 7.83
C GLY A 5 -6.20 26.03 7.43
N PHE A 6 -6.28 25.41 6.25
CA PHE A 6 -5.26 24.53 5.71
C PHE A 6 -4.92 24.93 4.27
N ASP A 7 -3.63 25.16 4.00
CA ASP A 7 -3.12 25.46 2.66
C ASP A 7 -2.75 24.15 1.95
N ASN A 8 -3.63 23.71 1.05
CA ASN A 8 -3.44 22.46 0.33
C ASN A 8 -2.25 22.50 -0.61
N ASP A 9 -2.03 23.59 -1.33
CA ASP A 9 -0.99 23.68 -2.34
C ASP A 9 0.39 23.70 -1.67
N ARG A 10 0.50 24.39 -0.53
CA ARG A 10 1.68 24.30 0.33
C ARG A 10 1.92 22.89 0.84
N TYR A 11 0.88 22.17 1.23
CA TYR A 11 1.00 20.76 1.65
C TYR A 11 1.52 19.87 0.52
N LEU A 12 0.93 19.96 -0.69
CA LEU A 12 1.35 19.15 -1.84
C LEU A 12 2.84 19.35 -2.11
N LYS A 13 3.28 20.61 -2.23
CA LYS A 13 4.68 20.95 -2.48
C LYS A 13 5.60 20.45 -1.36
N MET A 14 5.31 20.85 -0.12
CA MET A 14 6.17 20.56 1.03
C MET A 14 6.27 19.06 1.29
N GLN A 15 5.16 18.33 1.22
CA GLN A 15 5.15 16.89 1.52
C GLN A 15 5.90 16.09 0.44
N SER A 16 5.73 16.44 -0.83
CA SER A 16 6.48 15.84 -1.94
C SER A 16 7.98 16.11 -1.82
N GLU A 17 8.39 17.34 -1.48
CA GLU A 17 9.79 17.70 -1.23
C GLU A 17 10.39 16.87 -0.08
N ARG A 18 9.70 16.78 1.06
CA ARG A 18 10.16 15.99 2.22
C ARG A 18 10.31 14.50 1.91
N ILE A 19 9.44 13.94 1.07
CA ILE A 19 9.56 12.55 0.63
C ILE A 19 10.82 12.36 -0.22
N ARG A 20 11.07 13.25 -1.19
CA ARG A 20 12.31 13.19 -2.00
C ARG A 20 13.57 13.33 -1.14
N GLU A 21 13.57 14.26 -0.19
CA GLU A 21 14.67 14.41 0.78
C GLU A 21 14.89 13.10 1.55
N ARG A 22 13.80 12.46 2.00
CA ARG A 22 13.90 11.20 2.75
C ARG A 22 14.44 10.04 1.91
N ILE A 23 14.06 9.95 0.64
CA ILE A 23 14.63 8.97 -0.30
C ILE A 23 16.15 9.16 -0.40
N GLY A 24 16.61 10.41 -0.53
CA GLY A 24 18.04 10.74 -0.58
C GLY A 24 18.80 10.34 0.69
N GLN A 25 18.19 10.49 1.87
CA GLN A 25 18.78 10.09 3.15
C GLN A 25 19.01 8.58 3.28
N PHE A 26 18.22 7.75 2.59
CA PHE A 26 18.33 6.29 2.61
C PHE A 26 19.07 5.69 1.40
N GLY A 27 19.82 6.52 0.65
CA GLY A 27 20.63 6.03 -0.46
C GLY A 27 19.86 5.79 -1.76
N GLY A 28 18.68 6.40 -1.92
CA GLY A 28 17.98 6.46 -3.20
C GLY A 28 16.76 5.55 -3.34
N LYS A 29 16.39 4.77 -2.32
CA LYS A 29 15.17 3.94 -2.32
C LYS A 29 14.45 3.99 -0.98
N LEU A 30 13.13 4.15 -1.02
CA LEU A 30 12.27 4.19 0.17
C LEU A 30 11.02 3.34 -0.04
N TYR A 31 10.78 2.40 0.88
CA TYR A 31 9.48 1.75 1.03
C TYR A 31 8.71 2.51 2.11
N LEU A 32 7.59 3.13 1.73
CA LEU A 32 6.81 4.02 2.58
C LEU A 32 5.42 3.43 2.83
N GLU A 33 5.14 3.07 4.08
CA GLU A 33 3.80 2.62 4.48
C GLU A 33 2.80 3.77 4.40
N PHE A 34 1.74 3.59 3.62
CA PHE A 34 0.58 4.46 3.59
C PHE A 34 -0.59 3.80 4.31
N GLY A 35 -0.81 4.23 5.55
CA GLY A 35 -1.96 3.86 6.37
C GLY A 35 -3.18 4.75 6.16
N GLY A 36 -4.36 4.20 6.43
CA GLY A 36 -5.63 4.93 6.43
C GLY A 36 -6.21 5.15 5.02
N LYS A 37 -7.15 6.10 4.94
CA LYS A 37 -7.84 6.46 3.69
C LYS A 37 -6.95 7.33 2.80
N LEU A 38 -6.90 6.98 1.52
CA LEU A 38 -6.10 7.69 0.51
C LEU A 38 -6.95 8.54 -0.43
N PHE A 39 -8.11 8.03 -0.84
CA PHE A 39 -8.96 8.67 -1.85
C PHE A 39 -10.13 9.46 -1.24
N ASP A 40 -10.55 9.08 -0.03
CA ASP A 40 -11.82 9.47 0.58
C ASP A 40 -11.63 9.93 2.04
N ASP A 41 -10.58 10.71 2.31
CA ASP A 41 -10.29 11.22 3.66
C ASP A 41 -11.19 12.42 4.03
N TYR A 42 -12.50 12.16 4.03
CA TYR A 42 -13.53 13.12 4.42
C TYR A 42 -13.44 13.52 5.90
N HIS A 43 -12.77 12.71 6.73
CA HIS A 43 -12.50 13.10 8.10
C HIS A 43 -11.50 14.26 8.12
N ALA A 44 -10.34 14.09 7.50
CA ALA A 44 -9.33 15.15 7.40
C ALA A 44 -9.88 16.41 6.71
N SER A 45 -10.68 16.27 5.65
CA SER A 45 -11.25 17.43 4.96
C SER A 45 -12.22 18.26 5.84
N ARG A 46 -12.93 17.62 6.77
CA ARG A 46 -13.79 18.32 7.75
C ARG A 46 -12.98 18.94 8.88
N VAL A 47 -11.94 18.26 9.34
CA VAL A 47 -11.10 18.69 10.48
C VAL A 47 -10.11 19.79 10.08
N LEU A 48 -9.63 19.77 8.84
CA LEU A 48 -8.65 20.71 8.28
C LEU A 48 -9.28 21.46 7.10
N PRO A 49 -10.03 22.56 7.32
CA PRO A 49 -10.70 23.30 6.25
C PRO A 49 -9.71 23.78 5.19
N GLY A 50 -9.74 23.15 4.01
CA GLY A 50 -8.79 23.37 2.91
C GLY A 50 -8.06 22.10 2.47
N PHE A 51 -7.93 21.09 3.33
CA PHE A 51 -7.51 19.74 2.96
C PHE A 51 -8.60 19.07 2.12
N ARG A 52 -8.23 18.47 0.98
CA ARG A 52 -9.15 17.77 0.08
C ARG A 52 -9.14 16.27 0.39
N PRO A 53 -10.25 15.54 0.21
CA PRO A 53 -10.31 14.10 0.50
C PRO A 53 -9.23 13.26 -0.20
N ASP A 54 -8.75 13.73 -1.34
CA ASP A 54 -7.77 13.12 -2.23
C ASP A 54 -6.39 13.81 -2.18
N SER A 55 -6.13 14.71 -1.23
CA SER A 55 -4.87 15.47 -1.16
C SER A 55 -3.62 14.59 -1.10
N LYS A 56 -3.69 13.42 -0.45
CA LYS A 56 -2.56 12.47 -0.38
C LYS A 56 -2.22 11.88 -1.75
N ILE A 57 -3.24 11.58 -2.55
CA ILE A 57 -3.07 11.07 -3.92
C ILE A 57 -2.51 12.16 -4.82
N ASN A 58 -3.09 13.37 -4.76
CA ASN A 58 -2.58 14.50 -5.54
C ASN A 58 -1.11 14.83 -5.20
N MET A 59 -0.69 14.62 -3.95
CA MET A 59 0.71 14.75 -3.55
C MET A 59 1.60 13.70 -4.22
N LEU A 60 1.16 12.44 -4.28
CA LEU A 60 1.88 11.38 -5.00
C LEU A 60 1.93 11.65 -6.51
N VAL A 61 0.86 12.21 -7.09
CA VAL A 61 0.81 12.57 -8.51
C VAL A 61 1.90 13.60 -8.87
N GLN A 62 2.25 14.53 -7.97
CA GLN A 62 3.34 15.49 -8.20
C GLN A 62 4.73 14.84 -8.34
N ILE A 63 4.88 13.61 -7.86
CA ILE A 63 6.13 12.84 -7.89
C ILE A 63 5.95 11.52 -8.65
N ARG A 64 4.90 11.36 -9.46
CA ARG A 64 4.45 10.06 -10.00
C ARG A 64 5.53 9.27 -10.75
N GLU A 65 6.47 9.96 -11.41
CA GLU A 65 7.56 9.33 -12.18
C GLU A 65 8.55 8.60 -11.25
N ASP A 66 8.50 8.87 -9.95
CA ASP A 66 9.30 8.23 -8.91
C ASP A 66 8.49 7.22 -8.07
N VAL A 67 7.18 7.06 -8.32
CA VAL A 67 6.27 6.27 -7.45
C VAL A 67 5.87 4.95 -8.07
N GLU A 68 6.07 3.89 -7.30
CA GLU A 68 5.53 2.55 -7.56
C GLU A 68 4.61 2.12 -6.42
N ILE A 69 3.37 1.75 -6.74
CA ILE A 69 2.40 1.28 -5.76
C ILE A 69 2.54 -0.24 -5.59
N VAL A 70 2.68 -0.68 -4.34
CA VAL A 70 2.58 -2.08 -3.94
C VAL A 70 1.38 -2.25 -3.01
N LEU A 71 0.45 -3.11 -3.40
CA LEU A 71 -0.74 -3.43 -2.61
C LEU A 71 -0.51 -4.70 -1.80
N VAL A 72 -0.83 -4.67 -0.53
CA VAL A 72 -0.64 -5.79 0.39
C VAL A 72 -1.99 -6.30 0.87
N ILE A 73 -2.20 -7.61 0.82
CA ILE A 73 -3.40 -8.27 1.32
C ILE A 73 -3.03 -9.55 2.07
N ASN A 74 -3.69 -9.79 3.20
CA ASN A 74 -3.46 -10.97 4.01
C ASN A 74 -4.24 -12.16 3.42
N ALA A 75 -3.56 -13.26 3.14
CA ALA A 75 -4.16 -14.46 2.56
C ALA A 75 -5.30 -15.03 3.43
N ASN A 76 -5.19 -14.91 4.76
CA ASN A 76 -6.26 -15.34 5.67
C ASN A 76 -7.49 -14.41 5.63
N ASP A 77 -7.33 -13.14 5.26
CA ASP A 77 -8.45 -12.22 5.09
C ASP A 77 -9.21 -12.51 3.79
N ILE A 78 -8.52 -13.01 2.75
CA ILE A 78 -9.15 -13.54 1.53
C ILE A 78 -9.96 -14.80 1.87
N GLU A 79 -9.35 -15.76 2.58
CA GLU A 79 -9.99 -17.01 2.95
C GLU A 79 -11.26 -16.81 3.79
N LYS A 80 -11.25 -15.78 4.65
CA LYS A 80 -12.40 -15.43 5.50
C LYS A 80 -13.41 -14.51 4.82
N ASN A 81 -13.22 -14.16 3.55
CA ASN A 81 -14.04 -13.18 2.83
C ASN A 81 -14.21 -11.88 3.64
N LYS A 82 -13.12 -11.38 4.23
CA LYS A 82 -13.18 -10.23 5.13
C LYS A 82 -13.74 -9.01 4.39
N VAL A 83 -14.78 -8.42 4.95
CA VAL A 83 -15.46 -7.26 4.39
C VAL A 83 -14.88 -5.97 4.94
N ARG A 84 -14.68 -5.00 4.06
CA ARG A 84 -14.30 -3.64 4.40
C ARG A 84 -15.55 -2.86 4.82
N GLY A 85 -15.62 -2.49 6.10
CA GLY A 85 -16.86 -1.99 6.72
C GLY A 85 -17.43 -0.70 6.14
N ASP A 86 -16.61 0.17 5.54
CA ASP A 86 -17.05 1.44 4.95
C ASP A 86 -17.58 1.30 3.51
N LEU A 87 -17.14 0.29 2.76
CA LEU A 87 -17.53 0.08 1.35
C LEU A 87 -18.45 -1.13 1.15
N GLY A 88 -18.53 -2.05 2.12
CA GLY A 88 -19.35 -3.26 2.02
C GLY A 88 -18.84 -4.31 1.03
N ILE A 89 -17.60 -4.17 0.56
CA ILE A 89 -16.93 -5.11 -0.34
C ILE A 89 -15.85 -5.90 0.37
N THR A 90 -15.54 -7.11 -0.11
CA THR A 90 -14.44 -7.93 0.41
C THR A 90 -13.08 -7.32 0.09
N TYR A 91 -12.07 -7.66 0.88
CA TYR A 91 -10.72 -7.08 0.76
C TYR A 91 -10.08 -7.38 -0.61
N ASP A 92 -10.32 -8.55 -1.17
CA ASP A 92 -9.84 -8.93 -2.50
C ASP A 92 -10.50 -8.07 -3.61
N MET A 93 -11.80 -7.77 -3.50
CA MET A 93 -12.44 -6.81 -4.40
C MET A 93 -11.91 -5.38 -4.21
N ASP A 94 -11.62 -4.98 -2.97
CA ASP A 94 -11.05 -3.65 -2.70
C ASP A 94 -9.63 -3.49 -3.26
N VAL A 95 -8.82 -4.55 -3.30
CA VAL A 95 -7.52 -4.54 -3.99
C VAL A 95 -7.71 -4.22 -5.47
N LEU A 96 -8.63 -4.89 -6.18
CA LEU A 96 -8.89 -4.60 -7.59
C LEU A 96 -9.37 -3.15 -7.79
N ARG A 97 -10.28 -2.68 -6.93
CA ARG A 97 -10.75 -1.29 -6.94
C ARG A 97 -9.61 -0.29 -6.72
N LEU A 98 -8.68 -0.59 -5.83
CA LEU A 98 -7.50 0.25 -5.57
C LEU A 98 -6.57 0.28 -6.78
N ILE A 99 -6.30 -0.86 -7.43
CA ILE A 99 -5.50 -0.93 -8.66
C ILE A 99 -6.07 0.03 -9.71
N ASP A 100 -7.37 -0.07 -9.98
CA ASP A 100 -8.03 0.77 -10.98
C ASP A 100 -8.02 2.25 -10.58
N ALA A 101 -8.26 2.56 -9.29
CA ALA A 101 -8.20 3.91 -8.78
C ALA A 101 -6.81 4.52 -8.99
N PHE A 102 -5.73 3.86 -8.57
CA PHE A 102 -4.37 4.36 -8.74
C PHE A 102 -4.01 4.57 -10.21
N ARG A 103 -4.35 3.61 -11.08
CA ARG A 103 -4.14 3.74 -12.53
C ARG A 103 -4.93 4.91 -13.12
N GLY A 104 -6.14 5.17 -12.63
CA GLY A 104 -6.95 6.33 -13.02
C GLY A 104 -6.30 7.69 -12.70
N TYR A 105 -5.47 7.75 -11.65
CA TYR A 105 -4.64 8.93 -11.34
C TYR A 105 -3.28 8.94 -12.07
N GLY A 106 -3.03 7.96 -12.95
CA GLY A 106 -1.77 7.83 -13.68
C GLY A 106 -0.59 7.37 -12.82
N LEU A 107 -0.85 6.72 -11.67
CA LEU A 107 0.19 6.13 -10.82
C LEU A 107 0.48 4.70 -11.27
N PHE A 108 1.77 4.33 -11.26
CA PHE A 108 2.21 3.00 -11.63
C PHE A 108 1.93 2.00 -10.51
N VAL A 109 1.13 0.98 -10.80
CA VAL A 109 0.87 -0.14 -9.86
C VAL A 109 1.75 -1.32 -10.24
N GLY A 110 2.76 -1.59 -9.41
CA GLY A 110 3.79 -2.59 -9.69
C GLY A 110 3.35 -4.01 -9.40
N SER A 111 2.84 -4.26 -8.18
CA SER A 111 2.51 -5.61 -7.74
C SER A 111 1.53 -5.68 -6.57
N VAL A 112 0.98 -6.88 -6.37
CA VAL A 112 0.24 -7.26 -5.15
C VAL A 112 1.09 -8.24 -4.34
N VAL A 113 1.07 -8.13 -3.01
CA VAL A 113 1.76 -9.05 -2.09
C VAL A 113 0.70 -9.77 -1.26
N LEU A 114 0.74 -11.10 -1.31
CA LEU A 114 -0.05 -11.98 -0.44
C LEU A 114 0.77 -12.27 0.81
N THR A 115 0.41 -11.66 1.94
CA THR A 115 1.07 -11.93 3.23
C THR A 115 0.41 -13.08 3.95
N ARG A 116 1.15 -13.72 4.87
CA ARG A 116 0.69 -14.91 5.60
C ARG A 116 0.24 -16.03 4.65
N TYR A 117 0.89 -16.12 3.49
CA TYR A 117 0.57 -17.12 2.49
C TYR A 117 1.02 -18.50 2.99
N GLU A 118 0.10 -19.45 3.00
CA GLU A 118 0.33 -20.84 3.44
C GLU A 118 -0.30 -21.84 2.45
N GLY A 119 -0.72 -21.38 1.26
CA GLY A 119 -1.39 -22.20 0.24
C GLY A 119 -2.90 -22.30 0.41
N GLN A 120 -3.54 -21.31 1.03
CA GLN A 120 -4.99 -21.23 1.18
C GLN A 120 -5.67 -21.26 -0.21
N GLU A 121 -6.72 -22.07 -0.37
CA GLU A 121 -7.35 -22.31 -1.68
C GLU A 121 -7.88 -21.01 -2.31
N SER A 122 -8.53 -20.16 -1.52
CA SER A 122 -9.07 -18.88 -2.01
C SER A 122 -7.95 -17.91 -2.40
N ALA A 123 -6.84 -17.91 -1.66
CA ALA A 123 -5.66 -17.08 -1.98
C ALA A 123 -4.97 -17.55 -3.27
N VAL A 124 -4.87 -18.86 -3.50
CA VAL A 124 -4.34 -19.44 -4.75
C VAL A 124 -5.21 -19.07 -5.94
N ALA A 125 -6.54 -19.17 -5.80
CA ALA A 125 -7.47 -18.77 -6.85
C ALA A 125 -7.36 -17.26 -7.15
N TYR A 126 -7.25 -16.44 -6.11
CA TYR A 126 -7.11 -15.00 -6.23
C TYR A 126 -5.78 -14.58 -6.89
N GLU A 127 -4.67 -15.25 -6.56
CA GLU A 127 -3.39 -15.06 -7.23
C GLU A 127 -3.50 -15.28 -8.74
N ARG A 128 -4.11 -16.39 -9.17
CA ARG A 128 -4.32 -16.71 -10.60
C ARG A 128 -5.17 -15.65 -11.29
N LYS A 129 -6.19 -15.13 -10.60
CA LYS A 129 -7.04 -14.03 -11.10
C LYS A 129 -6.24 -12.74 -11.30
N LEU A 130 -5.38 -12.37 -10.35
CA LEU A 130 -4.53 -11.18 -10.49
C LEU A 130 -3.53 -11.34 -11.65
N GLN A 131 -2.91 -12.51 -11.76
CA GLN A 131 -1.95 -12.82 -12.83
C GLN A 131 -2.61 -12.79 -14.21
N SER A 132 -3.84 -13.29 -14.35
CA SER A 132 -4.58 -13.20 -15.63
C SER A 132 -4.94 -11.78 -16.04
N LEU A 133 -5.03 -10.85 -15.07
CA LEU A 133 -5.18 -9.41 -15.30
C LEU A 133 -3.83 -8.69 -15.52
N GLY A 134 -2.73 -9.45 -15.65
CA GLY A 134 -1.37 -8.92 -15.87
C GLY A 134 -0.74 -8.27 -14.64
N VAL A 135 -1.25 -8.55 -13.44
CA VAL A 135 -0.70 -8.03 -12.18
C VAL A 135 0.34 -9.01 -11.64
N LYS A 136 1.54 -8.51 -11.34
CA LYS A 136 2.57 -9.30 -10.66
C LYS A 136 2.15 -9.56 -9.22
N VAL A 137 2.31 -10.80 -8.76
CA VAL A 137 1.97 -11.21 -7.39
C VAL A 137 3.20 -11.80 -6.73
N TYR A 138 3.45 -11.42 -5.48
CA TYR A 138 4.51 -11.97 -4.64
C TYR A 138 3.91 -12.61 -3.38
N ARG A 139 4.58 -13.64 -2.87
CA ARG A 139 4.17 -14.39 -1.68
C ARG A 139 5.09 -14.13 -0.51
N HIS A 140 4.51 -13.68 0.58
CA HIS A 140 5.18 -13.47 1.87
C HIS A 140 4.57 -14.39 2.92
N TYR A 141 5.42 -15.02 3.71
CA TYR A 141 5.07 -16.15 4.58
C TYR A 141 4.99 -15.73 6.05
N THR A 142 4.37 -16.58 6.86
CA THR A 142 4.42 -16.42 8.32
C THR A 142 5.85 -16.65 8.83
N ILE A 143 6.43 -15.66 9.49
CA ILE A 143 7.72 -15.77 10.17
C ILE A 143 7.49 -16.11 11.65
N PRO A 144 7.91 -17.30 12.14
CA PRO A 144 7.76 -17.67 13.54
C PRO A 144 8.51 -16.71 14.47
N GLY A 145 7.90 -16.38 15.62
CA GLY A 145 8.53 -15.52 16.62
C GLY A 145 8.63 -14.03 16.24
N TYR A 146 8.05 -13.60 15.11
CA TYR A 146 7.95 -12.17 14.78
C TYR A 146 7.01 -11.43 15.75
N PRO A 147 7.38 -10.25 16.29
CA PRO A 147 8.59 -9.46 15.97
C PRO A 147 9.78 -9.66 16.92
N GLY A 148 9.71 -10.61 17.87
CA GLY A 148 10.67 -10.70 18.97
C GLY A 148 11.97 -11.47 18.68
N ASN A 149 11.95 -12.44 17.77
CA ASN A 149 13.11 -13.30 17.49
C ASN A 149 13.99 -12.74 16.36
N VAL A 150 14.73 -11.66 16.64
CA VAL A 150 15.55 -10.93 15.64
C VAL A 150 16.51 -11.84 14.84
N PRO A 151 17.28 -12.76 15.45
CA PRO A 151 18.17 -13.64 14.70
C PRO A 151 17.45 -14.50 13.66
N LEU A 152 16.26 -15.02 13.98
CA LEU A 152 15.47 -15.80 13.03
C LEU A 152 14.86 -14.90 11.95
N ILE A 153 14.39 -13.70 12.31
CA ILE A 153 13.78 -12.76 11.36
C ILE A 153 14.78 -12.35 10.27
N ILE A 154 16.02 -12.03 10.65
CA ILE A 154 17.10 -11.63 9.71
C ILE A 154 17.88 -12.86 9.25
N SER A 155 17.18 -13.87 8.75
CA SER A 155 17.78 -15.10 8.21
C SER A 155 17.05 -15.59 6.97
N ASP A 156 17.62 -16.58 6.30
CA ASP A 156 17.00 -17.28 5.17
C ASP A 156 15.67 -17.94 5.57
N ASP A 157 15.53 -18.32 6.84
CA ASP A 157 14.32 -18.92 7.41
C ASP A 157 13.28 -17.91 7.88
N GLY A 158 13.64 -16.63 7.96
CA GLY A 158 12.79 -15.49 8.26
C GLY A 158 12.45 -14.70 6.99
N PHE A 159 12.98 -13.49 6.86
CA PHE A 159 12.75 -12.65 5.66
C PHE A 159 13.23 -13.30 4.36
N GLY A 160 14.23 -14.18 4.39
CA GLY A 160 14.70 -14.85 3.16
C GLY A 160 13.70 -15.85 2.55
N LYS A 161 12.65 -16.25 3.30
CA LYS A 161 11.54 -17.02 2.73
C LYS A 161 10.62 -16.18 1.86
N ASN A 162 10.53 -14.89 2.14
CA ASN A 162 9.64 -14.01 1.40
C ASN A 162 10.18 -13.79 -0.01
N GLU A 163 9.29 -13.83 -1.00
CA GLU A 163 9.66 -13.49 -2.36
C GLU A 163 10.09 -12.01 -2.43
N TYR A 164 11.26 -11.76 -3.02
CA TYR A 164 11.76 -10.41 -3.20
C TYR A 164 10.90 -9.63 -4.20
N ILE A 165 10.27 -8.56 -3.73
CA ILE A 165 9.42 -7.69 -4.54
C ILE A 165 10.34 -6.85 -5.44
N GLN A 166 10.47 -7.24 -6.70
CA GLN A 166 11.26 -6.50 -7.68
C GLN A 166 10.52 -5.21 -8.06
N THR A 167 11.05 -4.08 -7.59
CA THR A 167 10.53 -2.73 -7.88
C THR A 167 11.55 -1.89 -8.62
N SER A 168 11.06 -1.00 -9.48
CA SER A 168 11.87 -0.19 -10.40
C SER A 168 12.01 1.27 -9.98
N HIS A 169 11.05 1.79 -9.22
CA HIS A 169 11.02 3.19 -8.80
C HIS A 169 11.73 3.43 -7.45
N SER A 170 12.10 4.69 -7.21
CA SER A 170 12.80 5.13 -6.00
C SER A 170 11.87 5.20 -4.77
N LEU A 171 10.60 5.55 -4.96
CA LEU A 171 9.56 5.49 -3.93
C LEU A 171 8.62 4.31 -4.17
N VAL A 172 8.61 3.36 -3.23
CA VAL A 172 7.63 2.28 -3.19
C VAL A 172 6.58 2.61 -2.13
N VAL A 173 5.37 2.96 -2.56
CA VAL A 173 4.24 3.20 -1.66
C VAL A 173 3.57 1.87 -1.35
N VAL A 174 3.64 1.45 -0.09
CA VAL A 174 3.05 0.19 0.39
C VAL A 174 1.71 0.50 1.05
N THR A 175 0.62 0.03 0.46
CA THR A 175 -0.74 0.25 1.00
C THR A 175 -1.60 -1.01 0.96
N ALA A 176 -2.79 -0.97 1.54
CA ALA A 176 -3.66 -2.14 1.70
C ALA A 176 -5.14 -1.74 1.84
N PRO A 177 -6.09 -2.68 1.64
CA PRO A 177 -7.51 -2.44 1.91
C PRO A 177 -7.82 -2.02 3.36
N GLY A 178 -6.97 -2.43 4.32
CA GLY A 178 -7.23 -2.16 5.73
C GLY A 178 -6.06 -2.46 6.67
N PRO A 179 -6.32 -2.40 8.00
CA PRO A 179 -5.34 -2.77 9.01
C PRO A 179 -5.12 -4.28 9.05
N GLY A 180 -3.95 -4.70 9.55
CA GLY A 180 -3.61 -6.12 9.70
C GLY A 180 -3.20 -6.86 8.42
N SER A 181 -3.09 -6.16 7.29
CA SER A 181 -2.67 -6.75 6.02
C SER A 181 -1.17 -7.04 5.92
N GLY A 182 -0.35 -6.62 6.89
CA GLY A 182 1.09 -6.87 6.89
C GLY A 182 1.95 -5.84 6.13
N LYS A 183 1.50 -4.58 6.00
CA LYS A 183 2.22 -3.53 5.26
C LYS A 183 3.63 -3.24 5.79
N MET A 184 3.83 -3.34 7.10
CA MET A 184 5.11 -3.07 7.79
C MET A 184 6.04 -4.29 7.79
N ALA A 185 5.48 -5.49 7.60
CA ALA A 185 6.19 -6.75 7.78
C ALA A 185 6.94 -7.18 6.51
#